data_AF-A0A7C4B2L7-F1
#
_entry.id   AF-A0A7C4B2L7-F1
#
_cell.length_a   1.000
_cell.length_b   1.000
_cell.length_c   1.000
_cell.angle_alpha   90.00
_cell.angle_beta   90.00
_cell.angle_gamma   90.00
#
_symmetry.space_group_name_H-M   'P 1'
#
loop_
_entity.id
_entity.type
_entity.pdbx_description
1 polymer ?
#
loop_
_entity_poly.entity_id
_entity_poly.type
_entity_poly.pdbx_seq_one_letter_code
_entity_poly.pdbx_strand_id
1 'polypeptide(L)'
;KGRWAAVPIAAAAISMFCLCYAGAILATVGEEKSKPYELSVAGGSGKLTDENIAGVSKLPGVCAVTPAIDVPAKIAIGERSAELVLSGIRASYLSGGLENGVVFPEESVMPYIVLNKAALGKFSNSGREDEAEDESGTEYGDTASADTPEKDALNSSATIQLDEVTVTAKICGILADGKSAAPEAYISLSAAKQLLFLNGESAAYSRAKARVKDMGEAARVSESIEALGLIVENPNGEMQAKWDRESNEMVYLMITGVFCLICLAVLLTMLKKVSLLEHGGSWSALIWTGFREKDIRRVFIFQSFFISCIGTIAGLLISLSLPSFLPQELNEKSVFMLNIPFLAAVVCAGVNILAGTTAMFGRKFADD
;
A
#
# COMPACT_ATOMS: atom_id res chain seq x y z
N LYS A 1 -37.02 -15.76 -26.81
CA LYS A 1 -36.34 -17.02 -26.43
C LYS A 1 -34.93 -16.82 -25.85
N GLY A 2 -34.12 -15.85 -26.30
CA GLY A 2 -32.76 -15.61 -25.75
C GLY A 2 -32.64 -14.83 -24.42
N ARG A 3 -33.72 -14.24 -23.88
CA ARG A 3 -33.64 -13.30 -22.72
C ARG A 3 -33.36 -13.99 -21.38
N TRP A 4 -33.69 -15.27 -21.22
CA TRP A 4 -33.52 -15.99 -19.94
C TRP A 4 -32.09 -16.45 -19.69
N ALA A 5 -31.29 -16.67 -20.75
CA ALA A 5 -29.88 -17.02 -20.61
C ALA A 5 -29.00 -15.82 -20.24
N ALA A 6 -29.45 -14.60 -20.48
CA ALA A 6 -28.69 -13.39 -20.15
C ALA A 6 -28.58 -13.13 -18.64
N VAL A 7 -29.59 -13.56 -17.85
CA VAL A 7 -29.64 -13.32 -16.40
C VAL A 7 -28.55 -14.06 -15.63
N PRO A 8 -28.29 -15.38 -15.84
CA PRO A 8 -27.16 -16.05 -15.20
C PRO A 8 -25.81 -15.53 -15.72
N ILE A 9 -25.71 -15.14 -16.99
CA ILE A 9 -24.47 -14.54 -17.52
C ILE A 9 -24.16 -13.23 -16.79
N ALA A 10 -25.15 -12.37 -16.58
CA ALA A 10 -24.99 -11.13 -15.84
C ALA A 10 -24.62 -11.38 -14.36
N ALA A 11 -25.28 -12.35 -13.71
CA ALA A 11 -24.94 -12.72 -12.34
C ALA A 11 -23.48 -13.22 -12.21
N ALA A 12 -23.02 -14.04 -13.16
CA ALA A 12 -21.64 -14.51 -13.23
C ALA A 12 -20.62 -13.40 -13.53
N ALA A 13 -21.01 -12.41 -14.35
CA ALA A 13 -20.16 -11.26 -14.66
C ALA A 13 -20.00 -10.36 -13.42
N ILE A 14 -21.09 -10.09 -12.69
CA ILE A 14 -21.08 -9.26 -11.47
C ILE A 14 -20.29 -9.95 -10.36
N SER A 15 -20.48 -11.26 -10.14
CA SER A 15 -19.70 -12.00 -9.14
C SER A 15 -18.21 -12.01 -9.46
N MET A 16 -17.85 -12.24 -10.72
CA MET A 16 -16.45 -12.20 -11.18
C MET A 16 -15.85 -10.81 -10.96
N PHE A 17 -16.58 -9.76 -11.32
CA PHE A 17 -16.16 -8.37 -11.13
C PHE A 17 -15.87 -8.06 -9.65
N CYS A 18 -16.82 -8.34 -8.76
CA CYS A 18 -16.69 -8.03 -7.34
C CYS A 18 -15.53 -8.81 -6.68
N LEU A 19 -15.39 -10.10 -7.00
CA LEU A 19 -14.33 -10.93 -6.41
C LEU A 19 -12.93 -10.54 -6.90
N CYS A 20 -12.79 -10.15 -8.17
CA CYS A 20 -11.50 -9.68 -8.69
C CYS A 20 -11.01 -8.42 -8.00
N TYR A 21 -11.90 -7.44 -7.81
CA TYR A 21 -11.55 -6.20 -7.11
C TYR A 21 -11.30 -6.43 -5.62
N ALA A 22 -12.09 -7.28 -4.96
CA ALA A 22 -11.80 -7.68 -3.57
C ALA A 22 -10.41 -8.34 -3.45
N GLY A 23 -10.05 -9.20 -4.41
CA GLY A 23 -8.71 -9.82 -4.47
C GLY A 23 -7.59 -8.83 -4.76
N ALA A 24 -7.84 -7.81 -5.60
CA ALA A 24 -6.88 -6.74 -5.87
C ALA A 24 -6.58 -5.92 -4.62
N ILE A 25 -7.62 -5.50 -3.87
CA ILE A 25 -7.46 -4.79 -2.58
C ILE A 25 -6.65 -5.63 -1.59
N LEU A 26 -6.98 -6.91 -1.47
CA LEU A 26 -6.28 -7.80 -0.55
C LEU A 26 -4.78 -7.89 -0.87
N ALA A 27 -4.44 -7.95 -2.16
CA ALA A 27 -3.06 -8.02 -2.61
C ALA A 27 -2.32 -6.69 -2.38
N THR A 28 -2.91 -5.55 -2.74
CA THR A 28 -2.27 -4.24 -2.57
C THR A 28 -2.12 -3.86 -1.10
N VAL A 29 -3.19 -3.98 -0.30
CA VAL A 29 -3.14 -3.70 1.14
C VAL A 29 -2.19 -4.68 1.83
N GLY A 30 -2.13 -5.94 1.39
CA GLY A 30 -1.16 -6.91 1.90
C GLY A 30 0.29 -6.53 1.59
N GLU A 31 0.58 -6.13 0.36
CA GLU A 31 1.93 -5.67 -0.03
C GLU A 31 2.31 -4.37 0.71
N GLU A 32 1.38 -3.42 0.81
CA GLU A 32 1.62 -2.17 1.52
C GLU A 32 1.82 -2.38 3.02
N LYS A 33 1.07 -3.29 3.65
CA LYS A 33 1.25 -3.67 5.06
C LYS A 33 2.60 -4.35 5.30
N SER A 34 3.06 -5.19 4.39
CA SER A 34 4.33 -5.90 4.52
C SER A 34 5.58 -5.01 4.51
N LYS A 35 5.44 -3.73 4.18
CA LYS A 35 6.55 -2.77 4.16
C LYS A 35 6.92 -2.34 5.60
N PRO A 36 8.22 -2.12 5.87
CA PRO A 36 8.65 -1.69 7.19
C PRO A 36 8.06 -0.33 7.52
N TYR A 37 7.68 -0.15 8.79
CA TYR A 37 6.93 1.00 9.25
C TYR A 37 7.64 1.76 10.36
N GLU A 38 7.56 3.08 10.40
CA GLU A 38 8.20 3.89 11.46
C GLU A 38 7.16 4.49 12.40
N LEU A 39 7.28 4.18 13.69
CA LEU A 39 6.51 4.77 14.78
C LEU A 39 7.34 5.83 15.49
N SER A 40 6.70 6.95 15.85
CA SER A 40 7.28 7.97 16.70
C SER A 40 6.86 7.68 18.15
N VAL A 41 7.83 7.56 19.05
CA VAL A 41 7.60 7.24 20.46
C VAL A 41 8.06 8.43 21.31
N ALA A 42 7.16 9.00 22.10
CA ALA A 42 7.44 10.05 23.04
C ALA A 42 7.42 9.53 24.48
N GLY A 43 8.16 10.22 25.36
CA GLY A 43 8.04 9.99 26.80
C GLY A 43 6.64 10.39 27.27
N GLY A 44 5.96 9.50 28.00
CA GLY A 44 4.63 9.79 28.55
C GLY A 44 4.69 10.81 29.68
N SER A 45 4.41 10.37 30.91
CA SER A 45 4.52 11.23 32.11
C SER A 45 5.97 11.49 32.57
N GLY A 46 6.97 10.93 31.87
CA GLY A 46 8.39 11.01 32.21
C GLY A 46 9.30 11.19 31.00
N LYS A 47 10.57 11.49 31.27
CA LYS A 47 11.60 11.64 30.21
C LYS A 47 11.86 10.31 29.52
N LEU A 48 12.15 10.36 28.23
CA LEU A 48 12.58 9.19 27.47
C LEU A 48 14.00 8.80 27.92
N THR A 49 14.15 7.58 28.45
CA THR A 49 15.43 7.04 28.93
C THR A 49 15.94 5.93 28.01
N ASP A 50 17.24 5.65 28.06
CA ASP A 50 17.83 4.54 27.31
C ASP A 50 17.25 3.17 27.73
N GLU A 51 16.81 3.03 28.99
CA GLU A 51 16.13 1.83 29.48
C GLU A 51 14.78 1.61 28.79
N ASN A 52 13.97 2.67 28.64
CA ASN A 52 12.69 2.59 27.95
C ASN A 52 12.88 2.24 26.47
N ILE A 53 13.88 2.85 25.82
CA ILE A 53 14.23 2.56 24.42
C ILE A 53 14.69 1.11 24.26
N ALA A 54 15.50 0.60 25.20
CA ALA A 54 15.91 -0.80 25.21
C ALA A 54 14.72 -1.74 25.43
N GLY A 55 13.73 -1.34 26.24
CA GLY A 55 12.46 -2.04 26.40
C GLY A 55 11.71 -2.18 25.07
N VAL A 56 11.56 -1.09 24.33
CA VAL A 56 10.90 -1.08 23.00
C VAL A 56 11.65 -1.97 22.00
N SER A 57 12.98 -1.97 22.01
CA SER A 57 13.79 -2.80 21.10
C SER A 57 13.59 -4.31 21.30
N LYS A 58 13.09 -4.74 22.47
CA LYS A 58 12.83 -6.15 22.79
C LYS A 58 11.42 -6.60 22.42
N LEU A 59 10.55 -5.69 21.97
CA LEU A 59 9.18 -6.04 21.61
C LEU A 59 9.13 -6.87 20.32
N PRO A 60 8.25 -7.89 20.27
CA PRO A 60 8.05 -8.64 19.03
C PRO A 60 7.48 -7.72 17.94
N GLY A 61 8.01 -7.82 16.74
CA GLY A 61 7.61 -7.00 15.59
C GLY A 61 8.48 -5.73 15.40
N VAL A 62 9.30 -5.35 16.38
CA VAL A 62 10.23 -4.22 16.25
C VAL A 62 11.55 -4.68 15.63
N CYS A 63 11.97 -4.05 14.54
CA CYS A 63 13.23 -4.32 13.83
C CYS A 63 14.39 -3.46 14.33
N ALA A 64 14.13 -2.18 14.58
CA ALA A 64 15.17 -1.23 15.00
C ALA A 64 14.55 -0.09 15.83
N VAL A 65 15.30 0.44 16.79
CA VAL A 65 14.88 1.61 17.57
C VAL A 65 16.06 2.55 17.71
N THR A 66 15.82 3.85 17.54
CA THR A 66 16.81 4.89 17.82
C THR A 66 16.19 6.01 18.65
N PRO A 67 16.90 6.54 19.66
CA PRO A 67 16.57 7.87 20.17
C PRO A 67 16.75 8.90 19.05
N ALA A 68 15.97 9.96 19.13
CA ALA A 68 16.01 11.10 18.24
C ALA A 68 16.03 12.40 19.04
N ILE A 69 16.91 13.30 18.63
CA ILE A 69 17.01 14.67 19.11
C ILE A 69 16.78 15.57 17.91
N ASP A 70 15.77 16.42 17.96
CA ASP A 70 15.46 17.33 16.86
C ASP A 70 16.12 18.68 17.11
N VAL A 71 16.93 19.14 16.14
CA VAL A 71 17.63 20.43 16.19
C VAL A 71 17.15 21.28 15.02
N PRO A 72 16.29 22.28 15.23
CA PRO A 72 15.91 23.20 14.17
C PRO A 72 17.14 24.02 13.75
N ALA A 73 17.46 24.03 12.46
CA ALA A 73 18.62 24.77 11.97
C ALA A 73 18.43 25.23 10.52
N LYS A 74 19.06 26.35 10.19
CA LYS A 74 19.18 26.80 8.80
C LYS A 74 20.43 26.19 8.20
N ILE A 75 20.27 25.35 7.18
CA ILE A 75 21.38 24.69 6.50
C ILE A 75 21.67 25.45 5.22
N ALA A 76 22.94 25.78 4.97
CA ALA A 76 23.40 26.40 3.74
C ALA A 76 24.36 25.47 2.98
N ILE A 77 24.13 25.26 1.68
CA ILE A 77 24.96 24.46 0.78
C ILE A 77 25.33 25.35 -0.41
N GLY A 78 26.59 25.76 -0.49
CA GLY A 78 27.03 26.76 -1.47
C GLY A 78 26.29 28.10 -1.27
N GLU A 79 25.58 28.57 -2.29
CA GLU A 79 24.80 29.82 -2.26
C GLU A 79 23.34 29.63 -1.79
N ARG A 80 22.91 28.39 -1.56
CA ARG A 80 21.51 28.06 -1.26
C ARG A 80 21.34 27.76 0.23
N SER A 81 20.23 28.19 0.82
CA SER A 81 19.90 27.86 2.21
C SER A 81 18.46 27.43 2.37
N ALA A 82 18.20 26.49 3.28
CA ALA A 82 16.87 26.06 3.66
C ALA A 82 16.80 25.84 5.17
N GLU A 83 15.65 26.15 5.77
CA GLU A 83 15.36 25.82 7.15
C GLU A 83 14.87 24.38 7.23
N LEU A 84 15.56 23.56 8.04
CA LEU A 84 15.30 22.14 8.20
C LEU A 84 15.44 21.74 9.66
N VAL A 85 14.79 20.65 10.04
CA VAL A 85 14.97 20.03 11.36
C VAL A 85 15.99 18.90 11.20
N LEU A 86 17.13 19.03 11.86
CA LEU A 86 18.16 18.00 11.93
C LEU A 86 17.79 16.98 13.01
N SER A 87 17.44 15.76 12.62
CA SER A 87 17.19 14.67 13.56
C SER A 87 18.48 13.90 13.87
N GLY A 88 18.99 14.09 15.08
CA GLY A 88 20.11 13.32 15.64
C GLY A 88 19.71 11.91 15.99
N ILE A 89 20.24 10.90 15.29
CA ILE A 89 19.92 9.48 15.49
C ILE A 89 21.19 8.62 15.53
N ARG A 90 21.06 7.33 15.91
CA ARG A 90 22.15 6.35 15.82
C ARG A 90 22.42 6.02 14.35
N ALA A 91 23.68 5.98 13.97
CA ALA A 91 24.13 5.60 12.63
C ALA A 91 23.63 4.20 12.23
N SER A 92 23.57 3.27 13.19
CA SER A 92 23.08 1.90 12.98
C SER A 92 21.63 1.84 12.47
N TYR A 93 20.82 2.87 12.70
CA TYR A 93 19.43 2.92 12.26
C TYR A 93 19.29 3.14 10.73
N LEU A 94 20.30 3.76 10.11
CA LEU A 94 20.32 4.14 8.70
C LEU A 94 20.98 3.11 7.78
N SER A 95 21.63 2.07 8.32
CA SER A 95 22.59 1.21 7.61
C SER A 95 22.01 0.28 6.50
N GLY A 96 20.82 0.55 5.98
CA GLY A 96 20.19 -0.25 4.91
C GLY A 96 19.30 0.52 3.94
N GLY A 97 19.30 1.86 3.96
CA GLY A 97 18.38 2.69 3.16
C GLY A 97 19.05 3.85 2.41
N LEU A 98 20.36 3.80 2.18
CA LEU A 98 21.11 4.81 1.43
C LEU A 98 21.07 4.50 -0.07
N GLU A 99 20.75 5.50 -0.89
CA GLU A 99 20.86 5.42 -2.34
C GLU A 99 22.26 5.81 -2.80
N ASN A 100 22.81 6.88 -2.21
CA ASN A 100 24.13 7.40 -2.52
C ASN A 100 24.89 7.79 -1.25
N GLY A 101 26.21 7.56 -1.24
CA GLY A 101 27.11 7.95 -0.14
C GLY A 101 27.21 6.95 1.01
N VAL A 102 27.59 7.45 2.19
CA VAL A 102 27.86 6.65 3.40
C VAL A 102 27.09 7.18 4.61
N VAL A 103 26.83 6.32 5.59
CA VAL A 103 26.30 6.73 6.89
C VAL A 103 27.35 7.58 7.61
N PHE A 104 26.91 8.60 8.36
CA PHE A 104 27.79 9.38 9.21
C PHE A 104 28.48 8.52 10.30
N PRO A 105 29.70 8.88 10.74
CA PRO A 105 30.33 8.28 11.90
C PRO A 105 29.61 8.67 13.20
N GLU A 106 29.55 7.75 14.18
CA GLU A 106 28.92 7.99 15.50
C GLU A 106 29.65 9.06 16.32
N GLU A 107 30.98 9.14 16.18
CA GLU A 107 31.81 10.13 16.87
C GLU A 107 32.62 10.91 15.85
N SER A 108 32.34 12.20 15.73
CA SER A 108 33.09 13.12 14.90
C SER A 108 32.98 14.53 15.45
N VAL A 109 34.08 15.27 15.37
CA VAL A 109 34.15 16.69 15.74
C VAL A 109 33.41 17.56 14.71
N MET A 110 33.37 17.12 13.44
CA MET A 110 32.63 17.77 12.37
C MET A 110 31.30 17.04 12.14
N PRO A 111 30.14 17.73 12.18
CA PRO A 111 28.85 17.12 11.87
C PRO A 111 28.80 16.62 10.43
N TYR A 112 28.29 15.41 10.25
CA TYR A 112 28.00 14.83 8.94
C TYR A 112 26.49 14.70 8.78
N ILE A 113 25.97 15.17 7.65
CA ILE A 113 24.53 15.22 7.36
C ILE A 113 24.20 14.16 6.31
N VAL A 114 23.11 13.43 6.54
CA VAL A 114 22.47 12.58 5.53
C VAL A 114 21.09 13.18 5.24
N LEU A 115 20.77 13.40 3.96
CA LEU A 115 19.51 14.03 3.54
C LEU A 115 18.61 13.01 2.85
N ASN A 116 17.28 13.18 2.96
CA ASN A 116 16.36 12.53 2.01
C ASN A 116 16.20 13.39 0.75
N LYS A 117 15.61 12.82 -0.32
CA LYS A 117 15.41 13.57 -1.57
C LYS A 117 14.48 14.78 -1.42
N ALA A 118 13.47 14.70 -0.55
CA ALA A 118 12.59 15.83 -0.27
C ALA A 118 13.35 17.03 0.32
N ALA A 119 14.29 16.79 1.24
CA ALA A 119 15.18 17.82 1.77
C ALA A 119 16.14 18.34 0.69
N LEU A 120 16.70 17.46 -0.14
CA LEU A 120 17.54 17.87 -1.28
C LEU A 120 16.78 18.77 -2.28
N GLY A 121 15.49 18.50 -2.50
CA GLY A 121 14.61 19.31 -3.35
C GLY A 121 14.48 20.76 -2.87
N LYS A 122 14.51 21.00 -1.54
CA LYS A 122 14.49 22.36 -0.97
C LYS A 122 15.73 23.18 -1.36
N PHE A 123 16.85 22.52 -1.62
CA PHE A 123 18.07 23.16 -2.12
C PHE A 123 18.16 23.21 -3.65
N SER A 124 17.18 22.71 -4.39
CA SER A 124 17.18 22.74 -5.86
C SER A 124 16.37 23.91 -6.43
N ASN A 125 15.36 24.39 -5.67
CA ASN A 125 14.35 25.34 -6.17
C ASN A 125 14.33 26.73 -5.48
N SER A 126 15.38 27.16 -4.78
CA SER A 126 15.39 28.45 -4.05
C SER A 126 15.52 29.71 -4.93
N GLY A 127 14.83 29.74 -6.07
CA GLY A 127 14.75 30.89 -6.98
C GLY A 127 13.32 31.23 -7.43
N ARG A 128 12.29 30.60 -6.86
CA ARG A 128 10.90 30.91 -7.21
C ARG A 128 9.97 30.68 -6.02
N GLU A 129 10.07 31.59 -5.06
CA GLU A 129 8.93 31.88 -4.18
C GLU A 129 7.96 32.70 -5.02
N ASP A 130 6.86 32.07 -5.44
CA ASP A 130 5.53 32.66 -5.53
C ASP A 130 4.53 31.55 -5.87
N GLU A 131 3.41 31.62 -5.17
CA GLU A 131 2.22 30.77 -5.22
C GLU A 131 1.81 30.33 -6.63
N ALA A 132 1.47 29.04 -6.79
CA ALA A 132 0.32 28.59 -7.59
C ALA A 132 0.16 27.08 -7.45
N GLU A 133 -1.01 26.67 -6.96
CA GLU A 133 -1.68 25.46 -7.42
C GLU A 133 -1.68 25.46 -8.96
N ASP A 134 -1.28 24.36 -9.61
CA ASP A 134 -1.99 23.89 -10.80
C ASP A 134 -1.45 22.53 -11.26
N GLU A 135 -2.42 21.63 -11.46
CA GLU A 135 -2.31 20.42 -12.25
C GLU A 135 -1.95 20.75 -13.69
N SER A 136 -1.03 19.98 -14.29
CA SER A 136 -1.28 19.27 -15.57
C SER A 136 0.03 18.68 -16.09
N GLY A 137 -0.04 17.42 -16.50
CA GLY A 137 1.09 16.71 -17.06
C GLY A 137 1.46 17.19 -18.47
N THR A 138 2.69 16.90 -18.86
CA THR A 138 3.00 16.27 -20.16
C THR A 138 4.47 15.89 -20.19
N GLU A 139 4.71 14.60 -20.39
CA GLU A 139 6.00 14.00 -20.73
C GLU A 139 6.12 13.99 -22.27
N TYR A 140 7.12 14.69 -22.82
CA TYR A 140 8.06 14.25 -23.88
C TYR A 140 8.77 15.46 -24.50
N GLY A 141 10.10 15.52 -24.39
CA GLY A 141 10.91 16.56 -25.02
C GLY A 141 12.38 16.50 -24.62
N ASP A 142 13.17 15.86 -25.48
CA ASP A 142 14.56 15.48 -25.38
C ASP A 142 15.58 16.66 -25.30
N THR A 143 16.76 16.36 -24.75
CA THR A 143 18.04 17.10 -24.83
C THR A 143 18.14 18.53 -24.27
N ALA A 144 18.50 18.66 -22.99
CA ALA A 144 19.46 19.67 -22.53
C ALA A 144 19.99 19.29 -21.14
N SER A 145 21.31 19.37 -20.96
CA SER A 145 22.08 19.13 -19.74
C SER A 145 21.36 19.48 -18.42
N ALA A 146 20.84 18.46 -17.73
CA ALA A 146 20.42 18.56 -16.35
C ALA A 146 21.57 18.10 -15.45
N ASP A 147 22.43 19.05 -15.05
CA ASP A 147 23.37 18.84 -13.95
C ASP A 147 22.57 18.38 -12.74
N THR A 148 22.74 17.11 -12.39
CA THR A 148 21.93 16.45 -11.36
C THR A 148 22.38 16.98 -10.00
N PRO A 149 21.55 17.71 -9.23
CA PRO A 149 21.94 18.30 -7.94
C PRO A 149 22.38 17.25 -6.91
N GLU A 150 22.06 15.98 -7.16
CA GLU A 150 22.43 14.82 -6.36
C GLU A 150 23.94 14.54 -6.34
N LYS A 151 24.64 14.77 -7.46
CA LYS A 151 26.10 14.55 -7.54
C LYS A 151 26.92 15.71 -6.98
N ASP A 152 26.40 16.93 -7.09
CA ASP A 152 27.07 18.14 -6.57
C ASP A 152 26.82 18.36 -5.07
N ALA A 153 25.68 17.89 -4.53
CA ALA A 153 25.40 17.97 -3.10
C ALA A 153 26.21 16.94 -2.27
N LEU A 154 26.51 15.77 -2.83
CA LEU A 154 27.24 14.72 -2.13
C LEU A 154 28.72 15.13 -1.93
N ASN A 155 29.19 15.09 -0.68
CA ASN A 155 30.50 15.60 -0.23
C ASN A 155 30.68 17.13 -0.23
N SER A 156 29.64 17.90 -0.53
CA SER A 156 29.69 19.35 -0.37
C SER A 156 29.82 19.76 1.11
N SER A 157 30.53 20.87 1.36
CA SER A 157 30.56 21.51 2.67
C SER A 157 29.25 22.26 2.87
N ALA A 158 28.54 21.94 3.95
CA ALA A 158 27.35 22.66 4.38
C ALA A 158 27.69 23.52 5.61
N THR A 159 26.97 24.61 5.81
CA THR A 159 27.03 25.40 7.04
C THR A 159 25.70 25.27 7.77
N ILE A 160 25.75 24.79 9.00
CA ILE A 160 24.59 24.75 9.90
C ILE A 160 24.61 26.07 10.68
N GLN A 161 23.58 26.88 10.48
CA GLN A 161 23.35 28.11 11.25
C GLN A 161 22.26 27.83 12.29
N LEU A 162 22.65 27.88 13.55
CA LEU A 162 21.76 28.05 14.69
C LEU A 162 21.79 29.54 15.08
N ASP A 163 20.83 29.99 15.90
CA ASP A 163 20.59 31.41 16.23
C ASP A 163 21.87 32.25 16.37
N GLU A 164 22.81 31.82 17.22
CA GLU A 164 24.07 32.54 17.46
C GLU A 164 25.33 31.77 17.01
N VAL A 165 25.19 30.52 16.54
CA VAL A 165 26.31 29.62 16.29
C VAL A 165 26.30 29.10 14.87
N THR A 166 27.43 29.24 14.17
CA THR A 166 27.62 28.66 12.84
C THR A 166 28.63 27.51 12.92
N VAL A 167 28.25 26.35 12.39
CA VAL A 167 29.07 25.14 12.40
C VAL A 167 29.20 24.60 10.98
N THR A 168 30.43 24.33 10.56
CA THR A 168 30.69 23.67 9.28
C THR A 168 30.38 22.18 9.39
N ALA A 169 29.64 21.66 8.42
CA ALA A 169 29.22 20.28 8.30
C ALA A 169 29.52 19.74 6.89
N LYS A 170 29.43 18.43 6.71
CA LYS A 170 29.60 17.79 5.40
C LYS A 170 28.44 16.87 5.07
N ILE A 171 27.90 16.97 3.85
CA ILE A 171 26.88 16.04 3.38
C ILE A 171 27.56 14.74 2.96
N CYS A 172 27.22 13.64 3.62
CA CYS A 172 27.88 12.34 3.45
C CYS A 172 27.02 11.30 2.75
N GLY A 173 25.70 11.47 2.73
CA GLY A 173 24.79 10.50 2.15
C GLY A 173 23.43 11.08 1.78
N ILE A 174 22.76 10.38 0.88
CA ILE A 174 21.40 10.64 0.43
C ILE A 174 20.60 9.36 0.63
N LEU A 175 19.53 9.43 1.43
CA LEU A 175 18.61 8.30 1.60
C LEU A 175 17.88 8.04 0.29
N ALA A 176 17.68 6.75 -0.01
CA ALA A 176 16.76 6.32 -1.04
C ALA A 176 15.36 6.85 -0.75
N ASP A 177 14.58 7.09 -1.81
CA ASP A 177 13.18 7.53 -1.69
C ASP A 177 12.36 6.53 -0.87
N GLY A 178 12.34 6.75 0.44
CA GLY A 178 11.52 6.06 1.39
C GLY A 178 10.43 7.00 1.85
N LYS A 179 9.35 7.12 1.04
CA LYS A 179 7.96 7.56 1.31
C LYS A 179 7.66 8.68 2.34
N SER A 180 8.64 9.33 2.96
CA SER A 180 8.44 10.52 3.77
C SER A 180 8.46 11.70 2.81
N ALA A 181 7.28 12.21 2.49
CA ALA A 181 7.13 13.43 1.70
C ALA A 181 7.71 14.65 2.43
N ALA A 182 7.89 14.55 3.75
CA ALA A 182 8.50 15.58 4.55
C ALA A 182 10.02 15.64 4.31
N PRO A 183 10.61 16.85 4.22
CA PRO A 183 12.04 17.00 4.14
C PRO A 183 12.69 16.59 5.46
N GLU A 184 13.53 15.55 5.44
CA GLU A 184 14.23 15.02 6.61
C GLU A 184 15.74 15.08 6.42
N ALA A 185 16.43 15.52 7.48
CA ALA A 185 17.88 15.59 7.55
C ALA A 185 18.37 14.91 8.83
N TYR A 186 19.39 14.06 8.71
CA TYR A 186 19.88 13.21 9.79
C TYR A 186 21.34 13.53 10.12
N ILE A 187 21.65 13.57 11.42
CA ILE A 187 23.00 13.71 11.96
C ILE A 187 23.24 12.69 13.07
N SER A 188 24.49 12.53 13.53
CA SER A 188 24.78 11.68 14.68
C SER A 188 24.18 12.25 15.96
N LEU A 189 23.80 11.38 16.90
CA LEU A 189 23.33 11.80 18.23
C LEU A 189 24.37 12.65 18.97
N SER A 190 25.65 12.32 18.83
CA SER A 190 26.75 13.08 19.44
C SER A 190 26.80 14.51 18.89
N ALA A 191 26.70 14.68 17.57
CA ALA A 191 26.69 15.98 16.92
C ALA A 191 25.44 16.79 17.32
N ALA A 192 24.26 16.17 17.36
CA ALA A 192 23.04 16.84 17.80
C ALA A 192 23.13 17.35 19.24
N LYS A 193 23.64 16.53 20.17
CA LYS A 193 23.87 16.94 21.56
C LYS A 193 24.86 18.11 21.66
N GLN A 194 25.91 18.09 20.85
CA GLN A 194 26.90 19.17 20.81
C GLN A 194 26.31 20.47 20.27
N LEU A 195 25.48 20.41 19.21
CA LEU A 195 24.80 21.58 18.65
C LEU A 195 23.83 22.21 19.67
N LEU A 196 23.03 21.39 20.36
CA LEU A 196 22.13 21.90 21.41
C LEU A 196 22.89 22.49 22.59
N PHE A 197 23.99 21.85 23.00
CA PHE A 197 24.84 22.38 24.08
C PHE A 197 25.42 23.75 23.72
N LEU A 198 25.85 23.94 22.46
CA LEU A 198 26.32 25.24 21.96
C LEU A 198 25.20 26.29 21.92
N ASN A 199 23.95 25.88 21.68
CA ASN A 199 22.78 26.78 21.72
C ASN A 199 22.22 27.01 23.14
N GLY A 200 22.82 26.41 24.18
CA GLY A 200 22.31 26.49 25.56
C GLY A 200 21.03 25.69 25.83
N GLU A 201 20.66 24.78 24.93
CA GLU A 201 19.46 23.95 25.02
C GLU A 201 19.72 22.59 25.70
N SER A 202 18.63 21.96 26.16
CA SER A 202 18.71 20.65 26.84
C SER A 202 18.91 19.52 25.83
N ALA A 203 20.01 18.77 25.99
CA ALA A 203 20.34 17.57 25.22
C ALA A 203 19.49 16.31 25.55
N ALA A 204 18.25 16.52 25.99
CA ALA A 204 17.31 15.44 26.30
C ALA A 204 16.75 14.84 25.00
N TYR A 205 16.39 13.55 25.02
CA TYR A 205 15.75 12.93 23.86
C TYR A 205 14.34 13.50 23.67
N SER A 206 14.08 14.05 22.48
CA SER A 206 12.79 14.60 22.11
C SER A 206 11.78 13.48 21.83
N ARG A 207 12.23 12.44 21.10
CA ARG A 207 11.43 11.27 20.73
C ARG A 207 12.33 10.06 20.45
N ALA A 208 11.76 8.89 20.24
CA ALA A 208 12.43 7.74 19.65
C ALA A 208 11.70 7.34 18.37
N LYS A 209 12.46 6.94 17.35
CA LYS A 209 11.91 6.32 16.14
C LYS A 209 12.03 4.81 16.28
N ALA A 210 10.91 4.09 16.18
CA ALA A 210 10.85 2.64 16.22
C ALA A 210 10.39 2.09 14.88
N ARG A 211 11.25 1.31 14.21
CA ARG A 211 10.93 0.63 12.97
C ARG A 211 10.28 -0.72 13.25
N VAL A 212 9.04 -0.89 12.84
CA VAL A 212 8.26 -2.13 12.87
C VAL A 212 8.49 -2.90 11.57
N LYS A 213 8.51 -4.23 11.67
CA LYS A 213 8.70 -5.13 10.54
C LYS A 213 7.57 -5.08 9.52
N ASP A 214 6.33 -5.02 10.02
CA ASP A 214 5.09 -5.07 9.25
C ASP A 214 4.16 -3.98 9.79
N MET A 215 3.64 -3.13 8.92
CA MET A 215 2.71 -2.06 9.29
C MET A 215 1.38 -2.62 9.82
N GLY A 216 1.00 -3.84 9.43
CA GLY A 216 -0.12 -4.58 10.03
C GLY A 216 0.09 -4.91 11.51
N GLU A 217 1.34 -5.04 11.96
CA GLU A 217 1.68 -5.21 13.37
C GLU A 217 1.81 -3.88 14.12
N ALA A 218 1.82 -2.74 13.42
CA ALA A 218 2.05 -1.43 14.02
C ALA A 218 1.06 -1.12 15.14
N ALA A 219 -0.25 -1.39 14.96
CA ALA A 219 -1.25 -1.15 16.00
C ALA A 219 -0.99 -1.98 17.28
N ARG A 220 -0.62 -3.26 17.12
CA ARG A 220 -0.30 -4.15 18.24
C ARG A 220 1.00 -3.74 18.93
N VAL A 221 1.99 -3.31 18.16
CA VAL A 221 3.27 -2.79 18.68
C VAL A 221 3.04 -1.47 19.41
N SER A 222 2.21 -0.57 18.88
CA SER A 222 1.83 0.68 19.55
C SER A 222 1.18 0.40 20.91
N GLU A 223 0.20 -0.50 20.98
CA GLU A 223 -0.44 -0.91 22.25
C GLU A 223 0.59 -1.50 23.24
N SER A 224 1.54 -2.29 22.73
CA SER A 224 2.61 -2.89 23.54
C SER A 224 3.60 -1.84 24.06
N ILE A 225 3.85 -0.77 23.31
CA ILE A 225 4.69 0.37 23.71
C ILE A 225 3.94 1.25 24.72
N GLU A 226 2.64 1.46 24.52
CA GLU A 226 1.77 2.18 25.47
C GLU A 226 1.68 1.46 26.82
N ALA A 227 1.66 0.12 26.82
CA ALA A 227 1.73 -0.67 28.03
C ALA A 227 3.03 -0.47 28.83
N LEU A 228 4.10 0.03 28.20
CA LEU A 228 5.34 0.45 28.88
C LEU A 228 5.26 1.88 29.45
N GLY A 229 4.12 2.56 29.32
CA GLY A 229 3.90 3.93 29.80
C GLY A 229 4.45 5.01 28.86
N LEU A 230 4.70 4.68 27.60
CA LEU A 230 5.17 5.59 26.57
C LEU A 230 3.99 6.05 25.69
N ILE A 231 4.13 7.20 25.05
CA ILE A 231 3.14 7.70 24.08
C ILE A 231 3.63 7.32 22.69
N VAL A 232 2.76 6.74 21.87
CA VAL A 232 3.08 6.42 20.49
C VAL A 232 2.28 7.31 19.55
N GLU A 233 2.98 8.04 18.71
CA GLU A 233 2.41 8.77 17.61
C GLU A 233 2.64 7.99 16.32
N ASN A 234 1.55 7.76 15.62
CA ASN A 234 1.55 7.20 14.29
C ASN A 234 1.64 8.35 13.27
N PRO A 235 2.81 8.61 12.66
CA PRO A 235 2.98 9.73 11.72
C PRO A 235 2.18 9.56 10.42
N ASN A 236 1.62 8.38 10.16
CA ASN A 236 0.88 8.05 8.95
C ASN A 236 -0.53 7.54 9.24
N GLY A 237 -1.20 8.13 10.24
CA GLY A 237 -2.58 7.80 10.61
C GLY A 237 -3.56 7.86 9.42
N GLU A 238 -3.29 8.71 8.44
CA GLU A 238 -4.06 8.79 7.19
C GLU A 238 -3.97 7.53 6.35
N MET A 239 -2.79 6.92 6.22
CA MET A 239 -2.63 5.65 5.50
C MET A 239 -3.31 4.50 6.23
N GLN A 240 -3.29 4.50 7.56
CA GLN A 240 -4.03 3.49 8.33
C GLN A 240 -5.54 3.64 8.13
N ALA A 241 -6.07 4.87 8.18
CA ALA A 241 -7.47 5.15 7.90
C ALA A 241 -7.85 4.79 6.44
N LYS A 242 -6.94 5.02 5.48
CA LYS A 242 -7.12 4.60 4.08
C LYS A 242 -7.27 3.09 3.99
N TRP A 243 -6.42 2.31 4.64
CA TRP A 243 -6.53 0.85 4.60
C TRP A 243 -7.76 0.31 5.31
N ASP A 244 -8.17 0.93 6.42
CA ASP A 244 -9.39 0.53 7.11
C ASP A 244 -10.61 0.77 6.21
N ARG A 245 -10.62 1.88 5.47
CA ARG A 245 -11.62 2.16 4.45
C ARG A 245 -11.58 1.12 3.32
N GLU A 246 -10.41 0.88 2.72
CA GLU A 246 -10.25 -0.09 1.63
C GLU A 246 -10.63 -1.51 2.07
N SER A 247 -10.29 -1.89 3.30
CA SER A 247 -10.66 -3.18 3.89
C SER A 247 -12.17 -3.30 4.08
N ASN A 248 -12.86 -2.24 4.52
CA ASN A 248 -14.31 -2.24 4.62
C ASN A 248 -14.97 -2.34 3.23
N GLU A 249 -14.46 -1.61 2.23
CA GLU A 249 -14.94 -1.70 0.84
C GLU A 249 -14.72 -3.10 0.25
N MET A 250 -13.57 -3.74 0.53
CA MET A 250 -13.29 -5.13 0.19
C MET A 250 -14.33 -6.10 0.76
N VAL A 251 -14.73 -5.93 2.03
CA VAL A 251 -15.74 -6.79 2.67
C VAL A 251 -17.10 -6.66 1.96
N TYR A 252 -17.53 -5.44 1.62
CA TYR A 252 -18.77 -5.23 0.87
C TYR A 252 -18.74 -5.89 -0.52
N LEU A 253 -17.62 -5.78 -1.24
CA LEU A 253 -17.42 -6.43 -2.53
C LEU A 253 -17.42 -7.96 -2.41
N MET A 254 -16.78 -8.50 -1.37
CA MET A 254 -16.76 -9.95 -1.12
C MET A 254 -18.18 -10.47 -0.86
N ILE A 255 -18.94 -9.83 0.03
CA ILE A 255 -20.31 -10.25 0.36
C ILE A 255 -21.21 -10.19 -0.89
N THR A 256 -21.14 -9.10 -1.66
CA THR A 256 -21.93 -8.93 -2.89
C THR A 256 -21.55 -9.97 -3.94
N GLY A 257 -20.24 -10.26 -4.09
CA GLY A 257 -19.75 -11.30 -4.99
C GLY A 257 -20.25 -12.70 -4.62
N VAL A 258 -20.20 -13.06 -3.34
CA VAL A 258 -20.71 -14.35 -2.83
C VAL A 258 -22.23 -14.44 -2.98
N PHE A 259 -22.96 -13.38 -2.71
CA PHE A 259 -24.41 -13.34 -2.92
C PHE A 259 -24.78 -13.56 -4.39
N CYS A 260 -24.04 -12.91 -5.31
CA CYS A 260 -24.23 -13.11 -6.75
C CYS A 260 -23.88 -14.54 -7.19
N LEU A 261 -22.87 -15.19 -6.57
CA LEU A 261 -22.57 -16.61 -6.82
C LEU A 261 -23.73 -17.53 -6.41
N ILE A 262 -24.35 -17.28 -5.25
CA ILE A 262 -25.51 -18.04 -4.80
C ILE A 262 -26.68 -17.82 -5.77
N CYS A 263 -26.92 -16.57 -6.17
CA CYS A 263 -27.94 -16.22 -7.16
C CYS A 263 -27.70 -16.94 -8.50
N LEU A 264 -26.46 -16.94 -8.99
CA LEU A 264 -26.04 -17.67 -10.19
C LEU A 264 -26.38 -19.16 -10.09
N ALA A 265 -26.04 -19.81 -8.97
CA ALA A 265 -26.33 -21.23 -8.77
C ALA A 265 -27.85 -21.51 -8.82
N VAL A 266 -28.66 -20.69 -8.14
CA VAL A 266 -30.13 -20.81 -8.17
C VAL A 266 -30.67 -20.60 -9.59
N LEU A 267 -30.23 -19.56 -10.29
CA LEU A 267 -30.67 -19.25 -11.66
C LEU A 267 -30.35 -20.38 -12.64
N LEU A 268 -29.17 -21.00 -12.53
CA LEU A 268 -28.81 -22.15 -13.35
C LEU A 268 -29.70 -23.37 -13.07
N THR A 269 -30.06 -23.62 -11.81
CA THR A 269 -31.02 -24.70 -11.49
C THR A 269 -32.42 -24.42 -12.04
N MET A 270 -32.87 -23.16 -12.03
CA MET A 270 -34.15 -22.76 -12.61
C MET A 270 -34.14 -22.85 -14.13
N LEU A 271 -33.07 -22.40 -14.78
CA LEU A 271 -32.92 -22.50 -16.23
C LEU A 271 -32.95 -23.96 -16.70
N LYS A 272 -32.32 -24.86 -15.95
CA LYS A 272 -32.42 -26.31 -16.19
C LYS A 272 -33.86 -26.80 -16.10
N LYS A 273 -34.58 -26.45 -15.03
CA LYS A 273 -35.99 -26.87 -14.84
C LYS A 273 -36.88 -26.37 -15.98
N VAL A 274 -36.75 -25.10 -16.35
CA VAL A 274 -37.52 -24.51 -17.45
C VAL A 274 -37.16 -25.18 -18.79
N SER A 275 -35.88 -25.41 -19.06
CA SER A 275 -35.44 -26.09 -20.29
C SER A 275 -35.98 -27.52 -20.39
N LEU A 276 -36.06 -28.24 -19.26
CA LEU A 276 -36.68 -29.57 -19.21
C LEU A 276 -38.19 -29.51 -19.47
N LEU A 277 -38.88 -28.50 -18.96
CA LEU A 277 -40.32 -28.31 -19.18
C LEU A 277 -40.63 -27.93 -20.63
N GLU A 278 -39.87 -26.98 -21.20
CA GLU A 278 -40.11 -26.49 -22.57
C GLU A 278 -39.75 -27.53 -23.65
N HIS A 279 -38.71 -28.33 -23.42
CA HIS A 279 -38.21 -29.30 -24.41
C HIS A 279 -38.40 -30.76 -23.99
N GLY A 280 -39.24 -31.05 -22.99
CA GLY A 280 -39.46 -32.40 -22.47
C GLY A 280 -39.85 -33.43 -23.55
N GLY A 281 -40.62 -33.01 -24.55
CA GLY A 281 -40.96 -33.84 -25.71
C GLY A 281 -39.74 -34.21 -26.57
N SER A 282 -38.87 -33.24 -26.87
CA SER A 282 -37.62 -33.47 -27.60
C SER A 282 -36.65 -34.34 -26.81
N TRP A 283 -36.58 -34.17 -25.49
CA TRP A 283 -35.75 -35.00 -24.62
C TRP A 283 -36.24 -36.44 -24.56
N SER A 284 -37.56 -36.63 -24.47
CA SER A 284 -38.15 -37.96 -24.54
C SER A 284 -37.80 -38.65 -25.86
N ALA A 285 -37.90 -37.93 -26.99
CA ALA A 285 -37.48 -38.43 -28.29
C ALA A 285 -35.99 -38.83 -28.32
N LEU A 286 -35.10 -38.06 -27.68
CA LEU A 286 -33.67 -38.40 -27.57
C LEU A 286 -33.46 -39.72 -26.81
N ILE A 287 -34.20 -39.94 -25.71
CA ILE A 287 -34.15 -41.18 -24.94
C ILE A 287 -34.62 -42.37 -25.79
N TRP A 288 -35.69 -42.21 -26.58
CA TRP A 288 -36.17 -43.24 -27.52
C TRP A 288 -35.14 -43.60 -28.59
N THR A 289 -34.25 -42.66 -28.97
CA THR A 289 -33.14 -42.93 -29.90
C THR A 289 -31.92 -43.61 -29.27
N GLY A 290 -31.99 -43.96 -27.98
CA GLY A 290 -30.96 -44.72 -27.27
C GLY A 290 -29.97 -43.87 -26.47
N PHE A 291 -30.20 -42.57 -26.30
CA PHE A 291 -29.38 -41.75 -25.39
C PHE A 291 -29.62 -42.15 -23.94
N ARG A 292 -28.54 -42.32 -23.18
CA ARG A 292 -28.62 -42.58 -21.74
C ARG A 292 -28.85 -41.27 -20.98
N GLU A 293 -29.55 -41.32 -19.85
CA GLU A 293 -29.75 -40.16 -18.96
C GLU A 293 -28.43 -39.49 -18.53
N LYS A 294 -27.35 -40.28 -18.45
CA LYS A 294 -26.01 -39.78 -18.15
C LYS A 294 -25.49 -38.81 -19.22
N ASP A 295 -25.81 -39.05 -20.49
CA ASP A 295 -25.37 -38.22 -21.61
C ASP A 295 -26.16 -36.91 -21.64
N ILE A 296 -27.45 -36.96 -21.32
CA ILE A 296 -28.29 -35.76 -21.13
C ILE A 296 -27.74 -34.90 -19.98
N ARG A 297 -27.37 -35.51 -18.85
CA ARG A 297 -26.75 -34.79 -17.73
C ARG A 297 -25.44 -34.12 -18.15
N ARG A 298 -24.60 -34.78 -18.96
CA ARG A 298 -23.35 -34.20 -19.49
C ARG A 298 -23.62 -32.97 -20.34
N VAL A 299 -24.61 -33.01 -21.25
CA VAL A 299 -24.98 -31.86 -22.08
C VAL A 299 -25.35 -30.66 -21.23
N PHE A 300 -26.14 -30.86 -20.17
CA PHE A 300 -26.51 -29.80 -19.24
C PHE A 300 -25.32 -29.25 -18.43
N ILE A 301 -24.40 -30.12 -17.97
CA ILE A 301 -23.17 -29.68 -17.31
C ILE A 301 -22.32 -28.84 -18.26
N PHE A 302 -22.17 -29.27 -19.52
CA PHE A 302 -21.45 -28.51 -20.54
C PHE A 302 -22.11 -27.16 -20.80
N GLN A 303 -23.44 -27.10 -20.90
CA GLN A 303 -24.14 -25.83 -21.11
C GLN A 303 -23.92 -24.86 -19.94
N SER A 304 -24.02 -25.31 -18.69
CA SER A 304 -23.73 -24.49 -17.52
C SER A 304 -22.27 -24.04 -17.46
N PHE A 305 -21.34 -24.91 -17.86
CA PHE A 305 -19.92 -24.59 -17.96
C PHE A 305 -19.70 -23.46 -18.98
N PHE A 306 -20.24 -23.56 -20.19
CA PHE A 306 -20.11 -22.51 -21.21
C PHE A 306 -20.74 -21.18 -20.78
N ILE A 307 -21.93 -21.22 -20.17
CA ILE A 307 -22.59 -20.01 -19.64
C ILE A 307 -21.71 -19.33 -18.58
N SER A 308 -21.13 -20.12 -17.67
CA SER A 308 -20.23 -19.59 -16.64
C SER A 308 -18.95 -19.03 -17.24
N CYS A 309 -18.31 -19.73 -18.19
CA CYS A 309 -17.13 -19.23 -18.88
C CYS A 309 -17.40 -17.90 -19.60
N ILE A 310 -18.52 -17.78 -20.32
CA ILE A 310 -18.90 -16.54 -21.00
C ILE A 310 -19.10 -15.40 -19.98
N GLY A 311 -19.80 -15.67 -18.88
CA GLY A 311 -20.00 -14.69 -17.81
C GLY A 311 -18.70 -14.26 -17.14
N THR A 312 -17.80 -15.20 -16.86
CA THR A 312 -16.47 -14.93 -16.30
C THR A 312 -15.60 -14.11 -17.25
N ILE A 313 -15.59 -14.43 -18.54
CA ILE A 313 -14.86 -13.66 -19.55
C ILE A 313 -15.42 -12.24 -19.64
N ALA A 314 -16.75 -12.09 -19.68
CA ALA A 314 -17.40 -10.78 -19.71
C ALA A 314 -17.09 -9.97 -18.44
N GLY A 315 -17.17 -10.58 -17.26
CA GLY A 315 -16.83 -9.93 -15.99
C GLY A 315 -15.37 -9.49 -15.92
N LEU A 316 -14.44 -10.34 -16.36
CA LEU A 316 -13.02 -10.01 -16.41
C LEU A 316 -12.74 -8.86 -17.39
N LEU A 317 -13.36 -8.87 -18.58
CA LEU A 317 -13.24 -7.78 -19.55
C LEU A 317 -13.75 -6.46 -18.97
N ILE A 318 -14.89 -6.48 -18.26
CA ILE A 318 -15.44 -5.30 -17.57
C ILE A 318 -14.46 -4.82 -16.50
N SER A 319 -13.94 -5.71 -15.66
CA SER A 319 -12.95 -5.36 -14.63
C SER A 319 -11.68 -4.74 -15.18
N LEU A 320 -11.16 -5.24 -16.31
CA LEU A 320 -9.96 -4.70 -16.93
C LEU A 320 -10.21 -3.37 -17.66
N SER A 321 -11.44 -3.15 -18.13
CA SER A 321 -11.80 -1.96 -18.90
C SER A 321 -12.22 -0.80 -18.01
N LEU A 322 -12.73 -1.06 -16.81
CA LEU A 322 -13.28 -0.05 -15.90
C LEU A 322 -12.27 1.04 -15.49
N PRO A 323 -10.97 0.75 -15.22
CA PRO A 323 -9.96 1.77 -14.97
C PRO A 323 -9.85 2.80 -16.11
N SER A 324 -10.04 2.38 -17.37
CA SER A 324 -9.92 3.26 -18.53
C SER A 324 -11.11 4.21 -18.71
N PHE A 325 -12.24 3.96 -18.04
CA PHE A 325 -13.46 4.76 -18.15
C PHE A 325 -13.68 5.70 -16.96
N LEU A 326 -12.89 5.61 -15.89
CA LEU A 326 -13.02 6.48 -14.74
C LEU A 326 -12.38 7.85 -15.01
N PRO A 327 -13.07 8.96 -14.69
CA PRO A 327 -12.50 10.31 -14.84
C PRO A 327 -11.31 10.51 -13.90
N GLN A 328 -10.35 11.34 -14.31
CA GLN A 328 -9.09 11.58 -13.58
C GLN A 328 -9.30 12.06 -12.14
N GLU A 329 -10.40 12.75 -11.83
CA GLU A 329 -10.71 13.22 -10.47
C GLU A 329 -11.07 12.09 -9.48
N LEU A 330 -11.50 10.92 -9.96
CA LEU A 330 -11.72 9.74 -9.11
C LEU A 330 -10.47 8.85 -9.01
N ASN A 331 -9.42 9.17 -9.76
CA ASN A 331 -8.25 8.30 -9.91
C ASN A 331 -7.46 8.15 -8.61
N GLU A 332 -7.37 9.21 -7.80
CA GLU A 332 -6.61 9.17 -6.54
C GLU A 332 -7.35 8.51 -5.37
N LYS A 333 -8.67 8.37 -5.47
CA LYS A 333 -9.53 7.90 -4.36
C LYS A 333 -10.25 6.59 -4.65
N SER A 334 -10.23 6.10 -5.89
CA SER A 334 -11.05 4.97 -6.28
C SER A 334 -10.28 3.66 -6.20
N VAL A 335 -10.86 2.73 -5.43
CA VAL A 335 -10.43 1.34 -5.30
C VAL A 335 -10.47 0.57 -6.63
N PHE A 336 -11.12 1.12 -7.65
CA PHE A 336 -11.25 0.50 -8.96
C PHE A 336 -10.04 0.69 -9.87
N MET A 337 -9.04 1.48 -9.47
CA MET A 337 -7.79 1.65 -10.21
C MET A 337 -6.70 0.65 -9.82
N LEU A 338 -6.95 -0.20 -8.83
CA LEU A 338 -5.98 -1.21 -8.41
C LEU A 338 -5.71 -2.22 -9.53
N ASN A 339 -4.42 -2.46 -9.77
CA ASN A 339 -3.99 -3.49 -10.72
C ASN A 339 -4.39 -4.88 -10.19
N ILE A 340 -5.20 -5.60 -10.95
CA ILE A 340 -5.70 -6.91 -10.55
C ILE A 340 -4.58 -7.93 -10.76
N PRO A 341 -4.05 -8.58 -9.71
CA PRO A 341 -3.02 -9.58 -9.89
C PRO A 341 -3.58 -10.79 -10.63
N PHE A 342 -2.84 -11.27 -11.63
CA PHE A 342 -3.26 -12.38 -12.50
C PHE A 342 -3.70 -13.62 -11.69
N LEU A 343 -3.00 -13.91 -10.60
CA LEU A 343 -3.32 -15.05 -9.73
C LEU A 343 -4.69 -14.92 -9.07
N ALA A 344 -5.06 -13.72 -8.59
CA ALA A 344 -6.40 -13.50 -8.02
C ALA A 344 -7.49 -13.67 -9.07
N ALA A 345 -7.27 -13.17 -10.30
CA ALA A 345 -8.21 -13.34 -11.41
C ALA A 345 -8.41 -14.83 -11.76
N VAL A 346 -7.34 -15.63 -11.80
CA VAL A 346 -7.41 -17.08 -12.08
C VAL A 346 -8.18 -17.81 -10.97
N VAL A 347 -7.90 -17.50 -9.70
CA VAL A 347 -8.61 -18.11 -8.57
C VAL A 347 -10.10 -17.74 -8.61
N CYS A 348 -10.44 -16.48 -8.84
CA CYS A 348 -11.83 -16.02 -8.94
C CYS A 348 -12.56 -16.66 -10.12
N ALA A 349 -11.91 -16.81 -11.27
CA ALA A 349 -12.46 -17.50 -12.43
C ALA A 349 -12.75 -18.98 -12.10
N GLY A 350 -11.81 -19.67 -11.44
CA GLY A 350 -11.97 -21.04 -10.99
C GLY A 350 -13.17 -21.21 -10.05
N VAL A 351 -13.31 -20.31 -9.06
CA VAL A 351 -14.44 -20.32 -8.12
C VAL A 351 -15.78 -20.09 -8.84
N ASN A 352 -15.85 -19.15 -9.78
CA ASN A 352 -17.07 -18.89 -10.56
C ASN A 352 -17.49 -20.11 -11.41
N ILE A 353 -16.54 -20.72 -12.11
CA ILE A 353 -16.78 -21.91 -12.95
C ILE A 353 -17.19 -23.11 -12.08
N LEU A 354 -16.56 -23.28 -10.92
CA LEU A 354 -16.90 -24.34 -9.98
C LEU A 354 -18.30 -24.14 -9.38
N ALA A 355 -18.67 -22.91 -9.03
CA ALA A 355 -20.01 -22.60 -8.53
C ALA A 355 -21.09 -22.90 -9.60
N GLY A 356 -20.82 -22.58 -10.87
CA GLY A 356 -21.73 -22.88 -11.98
C GLY A 356 -21.92 -24.38 -12.24
N THR A 357 -20.87 -25.18 -12.05
CA THR A 357 -20.90 -26.63 -12.30
C THR A 357 -21.45 -27.43 -11.13
N THR A 358 -21.16 -27.03 -9.88
CA THR A 358 -21.63 -27.71 -8.66
C THR A 358 -23.14 -27.64 -8.47
N ALA A 359 -23.78 -26.54 -8.91
CA ALA A 359 -25.24 -26.39 -8.93
C ALA A 359 -25.96 -27.51 -9.72
N MET A 360 -25.25 -28.19 -10.62
CA MET A 360 -25.81 -29.24 -11.48
C MET A 360 -25.63 -30.67 -10.95
N PHE A 361 -24.77 -30.87 -9.93
CA PHE A 361 -24.58 -32.17 -9.28
C PHE A 361 -25.65 -32.46 -8.21
N GLY A 362 -26.28 -31.43 -7.65
CA GLY A 362 -27.26 -31.52 -6.57
C GLY A 362 -28.70 -31.80 -7.00
N ARG A 363 -29.00 -33.05 -7.37
CA ARG A 363 -30.26 -33.77 -7.08
C ARG A 363 -30.25 -35.11 -7.83
N LYS A 364 -30.49 -36.21 -7.11
CA LYS A 364 -30.92 -37.47 -7.74
C LYS A 364 -32.25 -37.18 -8.44
N PHE A 365 -32.41 -37.72 -9.64
CA PHE A 365 -33.66 -37.75 -10.42
C PHE A 365 -34.74 -38.65 -9.77
N ALA A 366 -34.54 -39.07 -8.52
CA ALA A 366 -35.43 -39.98 -7.82
C ALA A 366 -36.30 -39.14 -6.88
N ASP A 367 -37.49 -38.81 -7.37
CA ASP A 367 -38.77 -38.84 -6.64
C ASP A 367 -39.79 -38.10 -7.51
N ASP A 368 -40.21 -38.78 -8.58
CA ASP A 368 -41.52 -38.71 -9.22
C ASP A 368 -41.78 -40.05 -9.91
#